data_AF-A0A6I1ZJH5-F1
#
_entry.id   AF-A0A6I1ZJH5-F1
#
_cell.length_a   1.000
_cell.length_b   1.000
_cell.length_c   1.000
_cell.angle_alpha   90.00
_cell.angle_beta   90.00
_cell.angle_gamma   90.00
#
_symmetry.space_group_name_H-M   'P 1'
#
loop_
_entity.id
_entity.type
_entity.pdbx_description
1 polymer ?
#
loop_
_entity_poly.entity_id
_entity_poly.type
_entity_poly.pdbx_seq_one_letter_code
_entity_poly.pdbx_strand_id
1 'polypeptide(L)'
;MATSVKIENGVQSLSRVAIIDGRGKLRDREVVFYHLMDGVEEGADRAALEGLDLDIDYYHENDRSYVMFRERIPSSRRLSRTHVLLFLATVLTTLAAGAILNGNDVFREPWTIIRGWPFSLTLLAILGIHESGHYFYARRHRVDVSPPYFIPAPPPIIIGTFGAFIKMRGPIPN
;
A
#
# COMPACT_ATOMS: atom_id res chain seq x y z
N MET A 1 -11.33 18.61 13.87
CA MET A 1 -10.60 17.50 13.20
C MET A 1 -11.30 16.22 13.64
N ALA A 2 -12.07 15.58 12.76
CA ALA A 2 -12.98 14.50 13.14
C ALA A 2 -12.22 13.20 13.46
N THR A 3 -12.56 12.55 14.59
CA THR A 3 -12.17 11.16 14.86
C THR A 3 -12.80 10.26 13.80
N SER A 4 -12.03 9.30 13.32
CA SER A 4 -12.50 8.36 12.31
C SER A 4 -13.63 7.48 12.84
N VAL A 5 -14.63 7.20 12.00
CA VAL A 5 -15.74 6.28 12.31
C VAL A 5 -15.21 4.92 12.79
N LYS A 6 -14.08 4.45 12.24
CA LYS A 6 -13.47 3.18 12.65
C LYS A 6 -12.95 3.24 14.08
N ILE A 7 -12.30 4.34 14.47
CA ILE A 7 -11.78 4.52 15.83
C ILE A 7 -12.95 4.60 16.81
N GLU A 8 -14.02 5.34 16.46
CA GLU A 8 -15.20 5.46 17.32
C GLU A 8 -15.88 4.09 17.56
N ASN A 9 -15.99 3.26 16.52
CA ASN A 9 -16.46 1.87 16.66
C ASN A 9 -15.56 1.05 17.59
N GLY A 10 -14.25 1.28 17.54
CA GLY A 10 -13.29 0.68 18.47
C GLY A 10 -13.54 1.10 19.91
N VAL A 11 -13.71 2.40 20.17
CA VAL A 11 -14.01 2.88 21.53
C VAL A 11 -15.36 2.35 22.03
N GLN A 12 -16.38 2.31 21.16
CA GLN A 12 -17.70 1.78 21.51
C GLN A 12 -17.66 0.27 21.80
N SER A 13 -16.79 -0.48 21.13
CA SER A 13 -16.60 -1.91 21.40
C SER A 13 -15.90 -2.12 22.75
N LEU A 14 -14.87 -1.31 23.03
CA LEU A 14 -14.17 -1.32 24.32
C LEU A 14 -15.11 -0.93 25.48
N SER A 15 -16.00 0.05 25.29
CA SER A 15 -16.93 0.50 26.34
C SER A 15 -17.95 -0.55 26.78
N ARG A 16 -18.02 -1.71 26.11
CA ARG A 16 -18.87 -2.84 26.52
C ARG A 16 -18.26 -3.66 27.65
N VAL A 17 -16.95 -3.61 27.80
CA VAL A 17 -16.17 -4.43 28.74
C VAL A 17 -15.31 -3.59 29.69
N ALA A 18 -15.20 -2.29 29.42
CA ALA A 18 -14.38 -1.35 30.16
C ALA A 18 -15.05 0.01 30.34
N ILE A 19 -14.70 0.71 31.42
CA ILE A 19 -15.07 2.10 31.65
C ILE A 19 -13.97 2.98 31.07
N ILE A 20 -14.37 3.99 30.28
CA ILE A 20 -13.44 4.91 29.62
C ILE A 20 -13.16 6.11 30.53
N ASP A 21 -11.93 6.25 30.99
CA ASP A 21 -11.49 7.32 31.89
C ASP A 21 -11.17 8.62 31.16
N GLY A 22 -10.73 8.51 29.90
CA GLY A 22 -10.37 9.67 29.10
C GLY A 22 -9.87 9.32 27.70
N ARG A 23 -9.83 10.33 26.84
CA ARG A 23 -9.27 10.23 25.49
C ARG A 23 -8.22 11.31 25.25
N GLY A 24 -7.19 10.97 24.50
CA GLY A 24 -6.12 11.86 24.08
C GLY A 24 -5.68 11.56 22.65
N LYS A 25 -4.80 12.39 22.11
CA LYS A 25 -4.26 12.19 20.76
C LYS A 25 -2.74 12.26 20.79
N LEU A 26 -2.09 11.26 20.20
CA LEU A 26 -0.64 11.19 20.08
C LEU A 26 -0.27 10.97 18.60
N ARG A 27 0.17 12.04 17.93
CA ARG A 27 0.43 12.04 16.48
C ARG A 27 -0.81 11.60 15.67
N ASP A 28 -0.73 10.41 15.09
CA ASP A 28 -1.74 9.74 14.27
C ASP A 28 -2.49 8.64 15.03
N ARG A 29 -2.32 8.60 16.36
CA ARG A 29 -2.97 7.64 17.26
C ARG A 29 -3.96 8.34 18.17
N GLU A 30 -5.08 7.69 18.41
CA GLU A 30 -6.02 8.06 19.45
C GLU A 30 -5.74 7.20 20.68
N VAL A 31 -5.48 7.83 21.81
CA VAL A 31 -5.16 7.17 23.07
C VAL A 31 -6.42 7.15 23.92
N VAL A 32 -6.81 5.98 24.39
CA VAL A 32 -8.00 5.81 25.22
C VAL A 32 -7.59 5.15 26.51
N PHE A 33 -7.76 5.88 27.60
CA PHE A 33 -7.52 5.42 28.96
C PHE A 33 -8.78 4.72 29.47
N TYR A 34 -8.61 3.55 30.07
CA TYR A 34 -9.72 2.74 30.54
C TYR A 34 -9.32 1.84 31.71
N HIS A 35 -10.34 1.33 32.40
CA HIS A 35 -10.24 0.20 33.33
C HIS A 35 -11.34 -0.82 33.03
N LEU A 36 -11.04 -2.11 33.22
CA LEU A 36 -12.02 -3.18 33.04
C LEU A 36 -13.13 -3.06 34.09
N MET A 37 -14.35 -3.41 33.70
CA MET A 37 -15.48 -3.45 34.65
C MET A 37 -15.34 -4.62 35.63
N ASP A 38 -15.92 -4.48 36.82
CA ASP A 38 -15.93 -5.54 37.82
C ASP A 38 -16.58 -6.83 37.27
N GLY A 39 -15.90 -7.96 37.47
CA GLY A 39 -16.36 -9.27 37.01
C GLY A 39 -16.09 -9.59 35.54
N VAL A 40 -15.41 -8.69 34.81
CA VAL A 40 -14.93 -8.95 33.45
C VAL A 40 -13.61 -9.71 33.49
N GLU A 41 -13.50 -10.77 32.68
CA GLU A 41 -12.27 -11.56 32.58
C GLU A 41 -11.10 -10.76 31.98
N GLU A 42 -9.90 -11.08 32.44
CA GLU A 42 -8.66 -10.51 31.92
C GLU A 42 -8.50 -10.87 30.43
N GLY A 43 -8.31 -9.87 29.56
CA GLY A 43 -8.25 -10.05 28.10
C GLY A 43 -9.57 -9.85 27.35
N ALA A 44 -10.68 -9.56 28.04
CA ALA A 44 -11.96 -9.23 27.40
C ALA A 44 -11.89 -7.96 26.52
N ASP A 45 -11.02 -7.01 26.88
CA ASP A 45 -10.68 -5.82 26.07
C ASP A 45 -10.08 -6.23 24.72
N ARG A 46 -9.15 -7.19 24.72
CA ARG A 46 -8.55 -7.70 23.48
C ARG A 46 -9.58 -8.40 22.61
N ALA A 47 -10.41 -9.26 23.22
CA ALA A 47 -11.49 -9.95 22.52
C ALA A 47 -12.53 -8.98 21.94
N ALA A 48 -12.87 -7.91 22.67
CA ALA A 48 -13.81 -6.88 22.21
C ALA A 48 -13.28 -6.06 21.03
N LEU A 49 -11.96 -5.97 20.90
CA LEU A 49 -11.27 -5.18 19.88
C LEU A 49 -10.68 -6.02 18.74
N GLU A 50 -10.71 -7.34 18.87
CA GLU A 50 -10.23 -8.28 17.87
C GLU A 50 -11.07 -8.21 16.59
N GLY A 51 -10.41 -8.32 15.44
CA GLY A 51 -11.08 -8.31 14.12
C GLY A 51 -11.51 -6.92 13.62
N LEU A 52 -11.33 -5.87 14.42
CA LEU A 52 -11.51 -4.50 13.94
C LEU A 52 -10.42 -4.12 12.93
N ASP A 53 -10.78 -3.30 11.94
CA ASP A 53 -9.83 -2.75 10.94
C ASP A 53 -8.99 -1.60 11.52
N LEU A 54 -8.41 -1.88 12.69
CA LEU A 54 -7.56 -0.99 13.47
C LEU A 54 -6.21 -1.68 13.75
N ASP A 55 -5.20 -0.86 13.92
CA ASP A 55 -3.91 -1.17 14.51
C ASP A 55 -4.02 -0.72 15.98
N ILE A 56 -3.92 -1.67 16.91
CA ILE A 56 -4.23 -1.47 18.33
C ILE A 56 -3.04 -1.90 19.15
N ASP A 57 -2.47 -0.96 19.89
CA ASP A 57 -1.40 -1.25 20.85
C ASP A 57 -1.93 -1.10 22.27
N TYR A 58 -1.74 -2.15 23.08
CA TYR A 58 -2.22 -2.24 24.45
C TYR A 58 -1.08 -1.93 25.41
N TYR A 59 -1.37 -1.11 26.40
CA TYR A 59 -0.44 -0.76 27.46
C TYR A 59 -1.15 -0.90 28.81
N HIS A 60 -0.52 -1.62 29.72
CA HIS A 60 -0.93 -1.74 31.11
C HIS A 60 0.24 -1.29 31.97
N GLU A 61 0.07 -0.20 32.72
CA GLU A 61 1.09 0.31 33.63
C GLU A 61 0.48 0.56 35.01
N ASN A 62 0.92 -0.23 35.99
CA ASN A 62 0.39 -0.25 37.36
C ASN A 62 -1.13 -0.47 37.39
N ASP A 63 -1.88 0.61 37.57
CA ASP A 63 -3.34 0.66 37.75
C ASP A 63 -4.03 1.42 36.61
N ARG A 64 -3.29 1.73 35.53
CA ARG A 64 -3.78 2.48 34.38
C ARG A 64 -3.61 1.65 33.12
N SER A 65 -4.73 1.31 32.49
CA SER A 65 -4.74 0.68 31.18
C SER A 65 -5.03 1.73 30.12
N TYR A 66 -4.31 1.68 29.00
CA TYR A 66 -4.64 2.49 27.85
C TYR A 66 -4.40 1.72 26.55
N VAL A 67 -5.28 1.94 25.58
CA VAL A 67 -5.11 1.46 24.23
C VAL A 67 -4.79 2.64 23.31
N MET A 68 -3.91 2.40 22.35
CA MET A 68 -3.69 3.32 21.26
C MET A 68 -4.36 2.76 20.00
N PHE A 69 -5.43 3.42 19.57
CA PHE A 69 -6.08 3.14 18.30
C PHE A 69 -5.40 3.88 17.17
N ARG A 70 -5.27 3.19 16.04
CA ARG A 70 -4.77 3.74 14.79
C ARG A 70 -5.48 3.04 13.65
N GLU A 71 -5.85 3.76 12.60
CA GLU A 71 -6.45 3.10 11.44
C GLU A 71 -5.47 2.14 10.78
N ARG A 72 -5.95 0.93 10.49
CA ARG A 72 -5.19 -0.02 9.69
C ARG A 72 -5.11 0.50 8.27
N ILE A 73 -3.88 0.68 7.77
CA ILE A 73 -3.66 0.98 6.37
C ILE A 73 -4.06 -0.26 5.59
N PRO A 74 -4.98 -0.18 4.62
CA PRO A 74 -5.30 -1.33 3.79
C PRO A 74 -4.03 -1.92 3.18
N SER A 75 -3.84 -3.22 3.39
CA SER A 75 -2.69 -3.96 2.88
C SER A 75 -2.92 -4.33 1.41
N SER A 76 -2.89 -3.34 0.52
CA SER A 76 -2.73 -3.58 -0.93
C SER A 76 -1.27 -3.99 -1.22
N ARG A 77 -0.90 -5.20 -0.80
CA ARG A 77 0.40 -5.84 -1.14
C ARG A 77 0.25 -6.95 -2.18
N ARG A 78 -0.95 -7.22 -2.68
CA ARG A 78 -1.14 -8.31 -3.64
C ARG A 78 -0.60 -7.92 -5.00
N LEU A 79 0.62 -8.36 -5.30
CA LEU A 79 1.09 -8.50 -6.67
C LEU A 79 0.17 -9.50 -7.37
N SER A 80 -0.85 -8.99 -8.05
CA SER A 80 -1.68 -9.82 -8.93
C SER A 80 -0.84 -10.30 -10.11
N ARG A 81 -1.18 -11.49 -10.64
CA ARG A 81 -0.66 -12.00 -11.93
C ARG A 81 -0.73 -10.94 -13.02
N THR A 82 -1.74 -10.07 -13.00
CA THR A 82 -1.87 -8.94 -13.92
C THR A 82 -0.65 -8.01 -13.93
N HIS A 83 -0.10 -7.64 -12.76
CA HIS A 83 1.06 -6.75 -12.70
C HIS A 83 2.31 -7.42 -13.29
N VAL A 84 2.49 -8.71 -12.97
CA VAL A 84 3.62 -9.50 -13.50
C VAL A 84 3.51 -9.66 -15.01
N LEU A 85 2.34 -10.05 -15.52
CA LEU A 85 2.09 -10.21 -16.95
C LEU A 85 2.31 -8.90 -17.71
N LEU A 86 1.80 -7.78 -17.19
CA LEU A 86 1.97 -6.46 -17.78
C LEU A 86 3.42 -5.99 -17.76
N PHE A 87 4.14 -6.21 -16.66
CA PHE A 87 5.56 -5.90 -16.58
C PHE A 87 6.38 -6.72 -17.57
N LEU A 88 6.17 -8.04 -17.63
CA LEU A 88 6.85 -8.92 -18.59
C LEU A 88 6.53 -8.53 -20.04
N ALA A 89 5.28 -8.21 -20.34
CA ALA A 89 4.90 -7.71 -21.66
C ALA A 89 5.63 -6.39 -21.99
N THR A 90 5.76 -5.49 -21.01
CA THR A 90 6.46 -4.21 -21.17
C THR A 90 7.96 -4.40 -21.38
N VAL A 91 8.58 -5.36 -20.68
CA VAL A 91 9.98 -5.76 -20.92
C VAL A 91 10.16 -6.21 -22.37
N LEU A 92 9.30 -7.10 -22.85
CA LEU A 92 9.39 -7.61 -24.23
C LEU A 92 9.21 -6.50 -25.27
N THR A 93 8.21 -5.64 -25.11
CA THR A 93 7.95 -4.56 -26.07
C THR A 93 9.02 -3.48 -26.05
N THR A 94 9.57 -3.14 -24.89
CA THR A 94 10.69 -2.17 -24.78
C THR A 94 12.02 -2.74 -25.27
N LEU A 95 12.28 -4.04 -25.07
CA LEU A 95 13.44 -4.72 -25.67
C LEU A 95 13.35 -4.73 -27.20
N ALA A 96 12.19 -5.09 -27.74
CA ALA A 96 11.97 -5.09 -29.19
C ALA A 96 12.09 -3.68 -29.77
N ALA A 97 11.49 -2.66 -29.12
CA ALA A 97 11.65 -1.27 -29.53
C ALA A 97 13.12 -0.82 -29.50
N GLY A 98 13.86 -1.15 -28.44
CA GLY A 98 15.29 -0.84 -28.33
C GLY A 98 16.14 -1.52 -29.41
N ALA A 99 15.85 -2.77 -29.73
CA ALA A 99 16.55 -3.50 -30.80
C ALA A 99 16.28 -2.90 -32.18
N ILE A 100 15.03 -2.51 -32.46
CA ILE A 100 14.63 -1.81 -33.70
C ILE A 100 15.30 -0.44 -33.80
N LEU A 101 15.33 0.33 -32.72
CA LEU A 101 16.04 1.62 -32.67
C LEU A 101 17.55 1.47 -32.89
N ASN A 102 18.14 0.35 -32.45
CA ASN A 102 19.51 -0.03 -32.75
C ASN A 102 19.71 -0.58 -34.18
N GLY A 103 18.69 -0.52 -35.05
CA GLY A 103 18.75 -0.92 -36.46
C GLY A 103 18.60 -2.42 -36.71
N ASN A 104 18.15 -3.21 -35.74
CA ASN A 104 17.97 -4.66 -35.91
C ASN A 104 16.53 -4.98 -36.36
N ASP A 105 16.38 -5.96 -37.25
CA ASP A 105 15.06 -6.44 -37.70
C ASP A 105 14.60 -7.61 -36.83
N VAL A 106 13.86 -7.28 -35.76
CA VAL A 106 13.36 -8.27 -34.78
C VAL A 106 12.29 -9.20 -35.39
N PHE A 107 11.66 -8.82 -36.50
CA PHE A 107 10.65 -9.66 -37.16
C PHE A 107 11.30 -10.77 -38.00
N ARG A 108 12.45 -10.48 -38.60
CA ARG A 108 13.24 -11.47 -39.35
C ARG A 108 14.18 -12.28 -38.46
N GLU A 109 14.79 -11.64 -37.47
CA GLU A 109 15.75 -12.26 -36.56
C GLU A 109 15.32 -12.04 -35.11
N PRO A 110 14.38 -12.85 -34.58
CA PRO A 110 13.81 -12.65 -33.25
C PRO A 110 14.83 -12.60 -32.11
N TRP A 111 15.97 -13.28 -32.27
CA TRP A 111 17.04 -13.30 -31.28
C TRP A 111 17.72 -11.93 -31.09
N THR A 112 17.61 -11.03 -32.07
CA THR A 112 18.17 -9.68 -31.98
C THR A 112 17.46 -8.80 -30.94
N ILE A 113 16.30 -9.21 -30.43
CA ILE A 113 15.57 -8.52 -29.35
C ILE A 113 16.44 -8.22 -28.14
N ILE A 114 17.41 -9.10 -27.83
CA ILE A 114 18.31 -8.94 -26.70
C ILE A 114 19.23 -7.71 -26.85
N ARG A 115 19.46 -7.23 -28.08
CA ARG A 115 20.26 -6.03 -28.35
C ARG A 115 19.59 -4.74 -27.89
N GLY A 116 18.29 -4.78 -27.57
CA GLY A 116 17.56 -3.67 -26.96
C GLY A 116 17.76 -3.52 -25.45
N TRP A 117 18.55 -4.38 -24.80
CA TRP A 117 18.70 -4.39 -23.34
C TRP A 117 19.14 -3.05 -22.72
N PRO A 118 20.07 -2.25 -23.29
CA PRO A 118 20.49 -1.01 -22.64
C PRO A 118 19.34 0.01 -22.60
N PHE A 119 18.55 0.06 -23.68
CA PHE A 119 17.39 0.93 -23.81
C PHE A 119 16.27 0.51 -22.87
N SER A 120 15.86 -0.76 -22.92
CA SER A 120 14.79 -1.31 -22.08
C SER A 120 15.12 -1.13 -20.59
N LEU A 121 16.35 -1.46 -20.18
CA LEU A 121 16.80 -1.32 -18.80
C LEU A 121 16.72 0.13 -18.32
N THR A 122 17.24 1.08 -19.10
CA THR A 122 17.24 2.50 -18.74
C THR A 122 15.81 3.04 -18.62
N LEU A 123 14.95 2.72 -19.58
CA LEU A 123 13.55 3.18 -19.59
C LEU A 123 12.75 2.60 -18.43
N LEU A 124 12.88 1.29 -18.19
CA LEU A 124 12.20 0.62 -17.07
C LEU A 124 12.72 1.09 -15.72
N ALA A 125 14.01 1.42 -15.60
CA ALA A 125 14.56 1.99 -14.38
C ALA A 125 13.95 3.36 -14.08
N ILE A 126 13.85 4.24 -15.08
CA ILE A 126 13.24 5.57 -14.91
C ILE A 126 11.78 5.46 -14.47
N LEU A 127 10.97 4.67 -15.19
CA LEU A 127 9.55 4.46 -14.88
C LEU A 127 9.38 3.79 -13.52
N GLY A 128 10.18 2.75 -13.26
CA GLY A 128 10.16 2.00 -12.02
C GLY A 128 10.48 2.88 -10.81
N ILE A 129 11.54 3.69 -10.90
CA ILE A 129 11.92 4.62 -9.82
C ILE A 129 10.86 5.71 -9.63
N HIS A 130 10.33 6.28 -10.72
CA HIS A 130 9.30 7.31 -10.67
C HIS A 130 8.05 6.83 -9.92
N GLU A 131 7.47 5.71 -10.36
CA GLU A 131 6.27 5.15 -9.74
C GLU A 131 6.54 4.59 -8.34
N SER A 132 7.74 4.03 -8.10
CA SER A 132 8.13 3.59 -6.76
C SER A 132 8.23 4.78 -5.80
N GLY A 133 8.69 5.95 -6.25
CA GLY A 133 8.70 7.17 -5.45
C GLY A 133 7.30 7.52 -4.96
N HIS A 134 6.32 7.53 -5.86
CA HIS A 134 4.91 7.75 -5.49
C HIS A 134 4.39 6.67 -4.55
N TYR A 135 4.71 5.40 -4.81
CA TYR A 135 4.32 4.28 -3.96
C TYR A 135 4.85 4.43 -2.52
N PHE A 136 6.14 4.73 -2.36
CA PHE A 136 6.76 4.90 -1.04
C PHE A 136 6.24 6.14 -0.32
N TYR A 137 6.02 7.23 -1.05
CA TYR A 137 5.45 8.45 -0.48
C TYR A 137 4.02 8.20 0.02
N ALA A 138 3.14 7.65 -0.82
CA ALA A 138 1.78 7.31 -0.44
C ALA A 138 1.72 6.34 0.74
N ARG A 139 2.61 5.33 0.77
CA ARG A 139 2.73 4.41 1.90
C ARG A 139 3.17 5.11 3.19
N ARG A 140 4.11 6.05 3.11
CA ARG A 140 4.51 6.89 4.26
C ARG A 140 3.34 7.72 4.78
N HIS A 141 2.49 8.20 3.88
CA HIS A 141 1.29 8.97 4.18
C HIS A 141 0.03 8.13 4.39
N ARG A 142 0.17 6.80 4.52
CA ARG A 142 -0.93 5.87 4.85
C ARG A 142 -2.07 5.82 3.84
N VAL A 143 -1.80 6.19 2.60
CA VAL A 143 -2.76 6.10 1.51
C VAL A 143 -2.73 4.68 0.93
N ASP A 144 -3.90 4.09 0.71
CA ASP A 144 -4.01 2.80 0.03
C ASP A 144 -3.68 2.96 -1.46
N VAL A 145 -2.61 2.30 -1.90
CA VAL A 145 -2.11 2.34 -3.27
C VAL A 145 -1.79 0.94 -3.79
N SER A 146 -1.95 0.74 -5.09
CA SER A 146 -1.52 -0.49 -5.77
C SER A 146 0.00 -0.50 -6.03
N PRO A 147 0.58 -1.68 -6.26
CA PRO A 147 1.85 -1.78 -6.98
C PRO A 147 1.78 -1.11 -8.37
N PRO A 148 2.93 -0.78 -9.00
CA PRO A 148 2.96 -0.19 -10.33
C PRO A 148 2.37 -1.10 -11.41
N TYR A 149 1.51 -0.54 -12.25
CA TYR A 149 1.04 -1.15 -13.49
C TYR A 149 1.85 -0.59 -14.65
N PHE A 150 2.62 -1.45 -15.32
CA PHE A 150 3.32 -1.08 -16.56
C PHE A 150 2.39 -1.31 -17.76
N ILE A 151 2.41 -0.43 -18.74
CA ILE A 151 1.53 -0.54 -19.92
C ILE A 151 2.40 -0.80 -21.15
N PRO A 152 2.38 -2.02 -21.72
CA PRO A 152 3.14 -2.31 -22.93
C PRO A 152 2.54 -1.58 -24.14
N ALA A 153 3.39 -1.16 -25.07
CA ALA A 153 2.97 -0.68 -26.39
C ALA A 153 3.69 -1.53 -27.45
N PRO A 154 2.97 -2.15 -28.40
CA PRO A 154 3.62 -2.98 -29.40
C PRO A 154 4.56 -2.14 -30.29
N PRO A 155 5.78 -2.61 -30.60
CA PRO A 155 6.65 -1.93 -31.56
C PRO A 155 5.99 -1.84 -32.95
N PRO A 156 6.18 -0.75 -33.72
CA PRO A 156 7.09 0.38 -33.49
C PRO A 156 6.44 1.56 -32.73
N ILE A 157 5.36 1.35 -31.99
CA ILE A 157 4.61 2.44 -31.36
C ILE A 157 5.42 3.05 -30.18
N ILE A 158 5.59 4.38 -30.24
CA ILE A 158 6.29 5.22 -29.24
C ILE A 158 7.72 4.72 -28.97
N ILE A 159 7.90 4.01 -27.85
CA ILE A 159 9.18 3.50 -27.32
C ILE A 159 9.03 2.09 -26.73
N GLY A 160 7.95 1.38 -27.08
CA GLY A 160 7.63 0.07 -26.52
C GLY A 160 6.82 0.09 -25.22
N THR A 161 6.38 1.26 -24.73
CA THR A 161 5.49 1.38 -23.57
C THR A 161 4.69 2.68 -23.60
N PHE A 162 3.50 2.67 -22.99
CA PHE A 162 2.73 3.89 -22.69
C PHE A 162 3.09 4.49 -21.31
N GLY A 163 4.02 3.87 -20.58
CA GLY A 163 4.43 4.26 -19.24
C GLY A 163 3.98 3.28 -18.17
N ALA A 164 4.03 3.74 -16.92
CA ALA A 164 3.55 3.01 -15.76
C ALA A 164 2.72 3.95 -14.87
N PHE A 165 1.87 3.39 -14.01
CA PHE A 165 1.10 4.17 -13.04
C PHE A 165 0.78 3.36 -11.78
N ILE A 166 0.61 4.04 -10.65
CA ILE A 166 0.00 3.48 -9.44
C ILE A 166 -1.49 3.86 -9.36
N LYS A 167 -2.32 2.94 -8.87
CA LYS A 167 -3.74 3.19 -8.61
C LYS A 167 -3.96 3.56 -7.15
N MET A 168 -4.42 4.79 -6.89
CA MET A 168 -4.93 5.19 -5.58
C MET A 168 -6.30 4.55 -5.33
N ARG A 169 -6.47 3.96 -4.14
CA ARG A 169 -7.70 3.24 -3.74
C ARG A 169 -8.35 3.83 -2.49
N GLY A 170 -7.67 4.76 -1.82
CA GLY A 170 -8.19 5.51 -0.68
C GLY A 170 -8.40 7.00 -1.01
N PRO A 171 -9.21 7.71 -0.20
CA PRO A 171 -9.32 9.16 -0.28
C PRO A 171 -7.97 9.81 0.05
N ILE A 172 -7.65 10.90 -0.65
CA ILE A 172 -6.48 11.73 -0.33
C ILE A 172 -6.79 12.46 0.98
N PRO A 173 -6.00 12.28 2.05
CA PRO A 173 -6.19 13.02 3.29
C PRO A 173 -6.06 14.53 3.04
N ASN A 174 -7.03 15.32 3.47
CA ASN A 174 -6.96 16.79 3.49
C ASN A 174 -6.08 17.31 4.64
#